data_AF-A0A5C5UX01-F1
#
_entry.id   AF-A0A5C5UX01-F1
#
_cell.length_a   1.000
_cell.length_b   1.000
_cell.length_c   1.000
_cell.angle_alpha   90.00
_cell.angle_beta   90.00
_cell.angle_gamma   90.00
#
_symmetry.space_group_name_H-M   'P 1'
#
loop_
_entity.id
_entity.type
_entity.pdbx_description
1 polymer ?
#
loop_
_entity_poly.entity_id
_entity_poly.type
_entity_poly.pdbx_seq_one_letter_code
_entity_poly.pdbx_strand_id
1 'polypeptide(L)'
;MFANWAAARLGLVMEFDGQAFTLRPVAADAEDEPPPQRSGLGSAFLSRRRAKDDPPPGESFANAAELAQQLLARLAALDPPPDLAPVDQPERVHDLAPALLAAYRVQDGGVHIAGCHFEDVPFVRGTTLVEDAAEPTFRHTLHDAAGDEVAAQLADALHLAHTRDLDYHPHAPAPRPAADDAPPTTAVVWAKRVVGHLQFTIGDATLKAPFEGWASTLEPPLVTCPKTGRQTRSLAAVELPGQGKTAIVAAEEIARCEESDRPLLSRDLVDCGATGRRVAPDLCEKCPVSGEWTLKSAFTTCNRCGQRVGRGSQQGGRCEGCRRMRRVRGGDPTLLAILAAHPTLAALGRWRLAETSKVYLLQGSRMLARYLLVLDRQDLSVLRSCRLQPLGGTTDLTPAEKLSLLAS
;
A
#
# COMPACT_ATOMS: atom_id res chain seq x y z
N MET A 1 44.73 -3.18 4.33
CA MET A 1 43.87 -2.07 3.84
C MET A 1 43.76 -0.95 4.88
N PHE A 2 43.37 -1.24 6.13
CA PHE A 2 43.27 -0.25 7.21
C PHE A 2 44.55 0.58 7.43
N ALA A 3 45.73 -0.06 7.56
CA ALA A 3 46.98 0.66 7.83
C ALA A 3 47.33 1.70 6.75
N ASN A 4 47.11 1.38 5.47
CA ASN A 4 47.33 2.32 4.36
C ASN A 4 46.35 3.50 4.41
N TRP A 5 45.07 3.22 4.68
CA TRP A 5 44.06 4.26 4.85
C TRP A 5 44.40 5.18 6.04
N ALA A 6 44.74 4.60 7.18
CA ALA A 6 45.11 5.34 8.39
C ALA A 6 46.34 6.23 8.16
N ALA A 7 47.39 5.70 7.52
CA ALA A 7 48.57 6.46 7.16
C ALA A 7 48.21 7.62 6.22
N ALA A 8 47.47 7.36 5.14
CA ALA A 8 47.04 8.38 4.19
C ALA A 8 46.22 9.50 4.88
N ARG A 9 45.28 9.12 5.76
CA ARG A 9 44.45 10.08 6.51
C ARG A 9 45.26 10.95 7.47
N LEU A 10 46.36 10.42 8.00
CA LEU A 10 47.31 11.17 8.85
C LEU A 10 48.31 12.00 8.03
N GLY A 11 48.18 12.04 6.69
CA GLY A 11 49.15 12.70 5.82
C GLY A 11 50.50 11.99 5.80
N LEU A 12 50.50 10.66 5.93
CA LEU A 12 51.69 9.81 5.99
C LEU A 12 51.75 8.83 4.81
N VAL A 13 52.95 8.60 4.30
CA VAL A 13 53.30 7.49 3.40
C VAL A 13 53.93 6.38 4.22
N MET A 14 53.48 5.15 3.98
CA MET A 14 54.00 3.94 4.61
C MET A 14 54.87 3.17 3.62
N GLU A 15 56.12 2.89 4.01
CA GLU A 15 57.08 2.10 3.23
C GLU A 15 57.54 0.87 4.03
N PHE A 16 57.81 -0.24 3.34
CA PHE A 16 58.42 -1.43 3.93
C PHE A 16 59.67 -1.81 3.13
N ASP A 17 60.82 -1.84 3.80
CA ASP A 17 62.12 -2.09 3.17
C ASP A 17 62.57 -3.56 3.24
N GLY A 18 61.71 -4.44 3.78
CA GLY A 18 62.02 -5.85 4.03
C GLY A 18 62.43 -6.15 5.48
N GLN A 19 62.74 -5.13 6.28
CA GLN A 19 63.12 -5.28 7.69
C GLN A 19 62.22 -4.48 8.62
N ALA A 20 61.88 -3.25 8.25
CA ALA A 20 61.12 -2.33 9.08
C ALA A 20 60.05 -1.59 8.27
N PHE A 21 59.01 -1.15 8.97
CA PHE A 21 58.03 -0.23 8.41
C PHE A 21 58.44 1.19 8.73
N THR A 22 58.41 2.08 7.73
CA THR A 22 58.70 3.51 7.92
C THR A 22 57.46 4.36 7.60
N LEU A 23 57.09 5.27 8.50
CA LEU A 23 56.10 6.31 8.24
C LEU A 23 56.79 7.64 7.96
N ARG A 24 56.42 8.29 6.85
CA ARG A 24 56.93 9.61 6.47
C ARG A 24 55.79 10.57 6.18
N PRO A 25 55.88 11.86 6.55
CA PRO A 25 54.93 12.86 6.07
C PRO A 25 54.89 12.90 4.54
N VAL A 26 53.69 13.02 3.97
CA VAL A 26 53.53 13.38 2.55
C VAL A 26 54.09 14.79 2.39
N ALA A 27 55.05 14.98 1.49
CA ALA A 27 55.65 16.30 1.26
C ALA A 27 54.56 17.26 0.77
N ALA A 28 54.37 18.37 1.49
CA ALA A 28 53.32 19.37 1.20
C ALA A 28 53.41 19.96 -0.22
N ASP A 29 54.58 19.85 -0.87
CA ASP A 29 54.83 20.42 -2.21
C ASP A 29 54.53 19.45 -3.38
N ALA A 30 54.08 18.22 -3.10
CA ALA A 30 53.85 17.22 -4.15
C ALA A 30 52.45 17.27 -4.81
N GLU A 31 51.48 17.99 -4.21
CA GLU A 31 50.08 17.96 -4.67
C GLU A 31 49.73 18.99 -5.75
N ASP A 32 50.63 19.93 -6.08
CA ASP A 32 50.34 21.05 -7.00
C ASP A 32 51.13 21.00 -8.32
N GLU A 33 51.82 19.91 -8.67
CA GLU A 33 52.38 19.79 -10.02
C GLU A 33 51.23 19.48 -11.00
N PRO A 34 50.75 20.44 -11.82
CA PRO A 34 49.65 20.18 -12.74
C PRO A 34 50.05 19.03 -13.67
N PRO A 35 49.12 18.11 -14.01
CA PRO A 35 49.44 17.01 -14.91
C PRO A 35 50.07 17.61 -16.18
N PRO A 36 51.24 17.10 -16.62
CA PRO A 36 52.01 17.72 -17.68
C PRO A 36 51.09 17.93 -18.89
N GLN A 37 50.76 19.19 -19.19
CA GLN A 37 49.95 19.52 -20.33
C GLN A 37 50.69 19.00 -21.56
N ARG A 38 50.11 18.01 -22.24
CA ARG A 38 50.59 17.51 -23.53
C ARG A 38 50.34 18.57 -24.60
N SER A 39 51.09 19.67 -24.58
CA SER A 39 51.20 20.59 -25.71
C SER A 39 52.36 20.15 -26.58
N GLY A 40 52.07 20.04 -27.88
CA GLY A 40 52.90 19.40 -28.87
C GLY A 40 54.25 20.10 -29.10
N LEU A 41 55.19 19.27 -29.55
CA LEU A 41 56.31 19.58 -30.45
C LEU A 41 56.92 20.98 -30.31
N GLY A 42 57.98 21.04 -29.52
CA GLY A 42 59.10 21.93 -29.79
C GLY A 42 59.43 22.90 -28.67
N SER A 43 60.30 22.48 -27.75
CA SER A 43 61.50 23.26 -27.39
C SER A 43 62.28 22.51 -26.30
N ALA A 44 63.55 22.23 -26.59
CA ALA A 44 64.50 21.69 -25.64
C ALA A 44 64.99 22.85 -24.75
N PHE A 45 64.46 22.95 -23.53
CA PHE A 45 65.04 23.78 -22.48
C PHE A 45 65.56 22.92 -21.34
N LEU A 46 66.83 23.12 -21.03
CA LEU A 46 67.59 22.49 -19.95
C LEU A 46 66.99 22.89 -18.58
N SER A 47 66.12 22.05 -18.02
CA SER A 47 65.74 22.17 -16.62
C SER A 47 66.91 21.71 -15.74
N ARG A 48 67.40 22.64 -14.91
CA ARG A 48 68.36 22.37 -13.84
C ARG A 48 67.75 21.32 -12.91
N ARG A 49 68.31 20.11 -12.85
CA ARG A 49 68.00 19.14 -11.79
C ARG A 49 68.27 19.83 -10.45
N ARG A 50 67.21 20.25 -9.75
CA ARG A 50 67.31 20.59 -8.32
C ARG A 50 67.93 19.38 -7.63
N ALA A 51 68.89 19.65 -6.74
CA ALA A 51 69.49 18.62 -5.91
C ALA A 51 68.34 17.85 -5.24
N LYS A 52 68.41 16.52 -5.29
CA LYS A 52 67.47 15.63 -4.63
C LYS A 52 67.71 15.79 -3.14
N ASP A 53 67.02 16.72 -2.51
CA ASP A 53 67.05 16.87 -1.05
C ASP A 53 66.65 15.53 -0.46
N ASP A 54 67.50 14.99 0.42
CA ASP A 54 67.22 13.74 1.11
C ASP A 54 65.87 13.90 1.83
N PRO A 55 64.92 12.96 1.65
CA PRO A 55 63.62 13.08 2.27
C PRO A 55 63.78 13.16 3.80
N PRO A 56 62.90 13.90 4.49
CA PRO A 56 62.97 14.00 5.95
C PRO A 56 62.97 12.61 6.58
N PRO A 57 63.74 12.38 7.66
CA PRO A 57 63.84 11.08 8.30
C PRO A 57 62.45 10.63 8.78
N GLY A 58 62.06 9.42 8.40
CA GLY A 58 60.80 8.80 8.82
C GLY A 58 60.91 8.08 10.16
N GLU A 59 59.78 7.84 10.80
CA GLU A 59 59.69 7.00 11.99
C GLU A 59 59.69 5.52 11.58
N SER A 60 60.56 4.72 12.19
CA SER A 60 60.73 3.30 11.87
C SER A 60 60.15 2.41 12.97
N PHE A 61 59.47 1.33 12.58
CA PHE A 61 58.81 0.37 13.46
C PHE A 61 59.32 -1.04 13.17
N ALA A 62 59.59 -1.81 14.21
CA ALA A 62 60.24 -3.12 14.10
C ALA A 62 59.30 -4.21 13.55
N ASN A 63 57.99 -4.04 13.71
CA ASN A 63 57.00 -4.97 13.21
C ASN A 63 55.66 -4.28 12.89
N ALA A 64 54.77 -5.02 12.21
CA ALA A 64 53.49 -4.50 11.76
C ALA A 64 52.50 -4.20 12.91
N ALA A 65 52.62 -4.89 14.05
CA ALA A 65 51.76 -4.66 15.21
C ALA A 65 52.10 -3.33 15.91
N GLU A 66 53.39 -3.03 16.06
CA GLU A 66 53.88 -1.75 16.61
C GLU A 66 53.44 -0.58 15.72
N LEU A 67 53.61 -0.71 14.40
CA LEU A 67 53.11 0.26 13.43
C LEU A 67 51.59 0.46 13.54
N ALA A 68 50.83 -0.63 13.63
CA ALA A 68 49.37 -0.59 13.74
C ALA A 68 48.91 0.11 15.02
N GLN A 69 49.54 -0.18 16.17
CA GLN A 69 49.27 0.49 17.44
C GLN A 69 49.54 2.00 17.34
N GLN A 70 50.67 2.38 16.72
CA GLN A 70 51.01 3.80 16.56
C GLN A 70 50.01 4.53 15.64
N LEU A 71 49.58 3.90 14.55
CA LEU A 71 48.54 4.47 13.67
C LEU A 71 47.20 4.62 14.41
N LEU A 72 46.79 3.62 15.20
CA LEU A 72 45.56 3.69 16.01
C LEU A 72 45.62 4.82 17.04
N ALA A 73 46.72 4.95 17.77
CA ALA A 73 46.91 6.00 18.77
C ALA A 73 46.85 7.40 18.13
N ARG A 74 47.46 7.58 16.95
CA ARG A 74 47.41 8.84 16.20
C ARG A 74 46.02 9.18 15.70
N LEU A 75 45.30 8.21 15.15
CA LEU A 75 43.91 8.40 14.72
C LEU A 75 43.01 8.76 15.91
N ALA A 76 43.18 8.11 17.05
CA ALA A 76 42.44 8.40 18.27
C ALA A 76 42.72 9.78 18.87
N ALA A 77 43.88 10.37 18.55
CA ALA A 77 44.26 11.70 19.00
C ALA A 77 43.78 12.83 18.08
N LEU A 78 43.18 12.50 16.92
CA LEU A 78 42.60 13.51 16.03
C LEU A 78 41.35 14.15 16.65
N ASP A 79 41.30 15.47 16.63
CA ASP A 79 40.14 16.26 17.05
C ASP A 79 39.82 17.32 15.97
N PRO A 80 38.74 17.15 15.18
CA PRO A 80 37.76 16.05 15.26
C PRO A 80 38.29 14.73 14.68
N PRO A 81 37.71 13.58 15.08
CA PRO A 81 38.00 12.30 14.44
C PRO A 81 37.61 12.32 12.94
N PRO A 82 38.21 11.46 12.09
CA PRO A 82 37.86 11.37 10.68
C PRO A 82 36.38 11.03 10.45
N ASP A 83 35.75 11.73 9.50
CA ASP A 83 34.40 11.44 9.02
C ASP A 83 34.43 10.45 7.85
N LEU A 84 33.58 9.44 7.94
CA LEU A 84 33.47 8.32 7.00
C LEU A 84 32.02 8.11 6.57
N ALA A 85 31.81 7.53 5.39
CA ALA A 85 30.51 7.02 4.96
C ALA A 85 30.63 5.57 4.45
N PRO A 86 29.58 4.73 4.56
CA PRO A 86 29.54 3.46 3.87
C PRO A 86 29.71 3.63 2.36
N VAL A 87 30.47 2.75 1.71
CA VAL A 87 30.83 2.89 0.28
C VAL A 87 29.59 2.90 -0.62
N ASP A 88 28.63 2.01 -0.36
CA ASP A 88 27.45 1.78 -1.20
C ASP A 88 26.21 2.56 -0.73
N GLN A 89 26.38 3.54 0.15
CA GLN A 89 25.25 4.30 0.69
C GLN A 89 24.60 5.17 -0.40
N PRO A 90 23.26 5.10 -0.58
CA PRO A 90 22.53 6.03 -1.43
C PRO A 90 22.66 7.47 -0.91
N GLU A 91 23.05 8.40 -1.79
CA GLU A 91 23.24 9.81 -1.41
C GLU A 91 22.07 10.69 -1.82
N ARG A 92 21.29 10.26 -2.82
CA ARG A 92 20.26 11.07 -3.48
C ARG A 92 18.99 10.28 -3.70
N VAL A 93 17.89 11.00 -3.87
CA VAL A 93 16.55 10.40 -4.09
C VAL A 93 16.53 9.45 -5.29
N HIS A 94 17.27 9.76 -6.36
CA HIS A 94 17.28 8.92 -7.56
C HIS A 94 18.02 7.59 -7.36
N ASP A 95 18.87 7.47 -6.34
CA ASP A 95 19.54 6.23 -5.98
C ASP A 95 18.55 5.24 -5.32
N LEU A 96 17.54 5.76 -4.62
CA LEU A 96 16.48 4.97 -3.99
C LEU A 96 15.39 4.53 -4.97
N ALA A 97 15.14 5.35 -6.00
CA ALA A 97 13.98 5.19 -6.87
C ALA A 97 13.89 3.81 -7.56
N PRO A 98 14.96 3.22 -8.12
CA PRO A 98 14.89 1.90 -8.73
C PRO A 98 14.43 0.81 -7.76
N ALA A 99 15.01 0.77 -6.55
CA ALA A 99 14.69 -0.23 -5.54
C ALA A 99 13.26 -0.07 -5.02
N LEU A 100 12.85 1.16 -4.70
CA LEU A 100 11.52 1.44 -4.16
C LEU A 100 10.41 1.25 -5.21
N LEU A 101 10.55 1.86 -6.38
CA LEU A 101 9.47 1.98 -7.34
C LEU A 101 9.21 0.68 -8.11
N ALA A 102 10.25 -0.14 -8.34
CA ALA A 102 10.13 -1.39 -9.11
C ALA A 102 9.20 -2.43 -8.45
N ALA A 103 8.95 -2.31 -7.14
CA ALA A 103 8.08 -3.22 -6.42
C ALA A 103 6.59 -2.97 -6.63
N TYR A 104 6.21 -1.82 -7.23
CA TYR A 104 4.81 -1.44 -7.40
C TYR A 104 4.32 -1.67 -8.83
N ARG A 105 3.07 -2.12 -8.94
CA ARG A 105 2.32 -2.19 -10.20
C ARG A 105 1.18 -1.19 -10.13
N VAL A 106 1.24 -0.16 -10.96
CA VAL A 106 0.20 0.88 -11.01
C VAL A 106 -0.47 0.81 -12.38
N GLN A 107 -1.75 0.42 -12.42
CA GLN A 107 -2.51 0.35 -13.67
C GLN A 107 -2.89 1.77 -14.12
N ASP A 108 -2.56 2.09 -15.38
CA ASP A 108 -2.86 3.37 -16.04
C ASP A 108 -2.38 4.62 -15.26
N GLY A 109 -1.24 4.50 -14.57
CA GLY A 109 -0.68 5.57 -13.77
C GLY A 109 0.80 5.38 -13.45
N GLY A 110 1.27 6.12 -12.45
CA GLY A 110 2.68 6.11 -12.03
C GLY A 110 2.86 6.22 -10.53
N VAL A 111 4.08 5.90 -10.09
CA VAL A 111 4.56 6.11 -8.73
C VAL A 111 5.85 6.92 -8.78
N HIS A 112 6.01 7.86 -7.86
CA HIS A 112 7.25 8.61 -7.68
C HIS A 112 7.50 8.89 -6.19
N ILE A 113 8.75 9.20 -5.86
CA ILE A 113 9.12 9.65 -4.52
C ILE A 113 8.84 11.16 -4.41
N ALA A 114 8.19 11.57 -3.34
CA ALA A 114 7.87 12.97 -3.05
C ALA A 114 8.22 13.32 -1.60
N GLY A 115 8.71 14.55 -1.38
CA GLY A 115 9.02 15.06 -0.04
C GLY A 115 10.07 14.23 0.70
N CYS A 116 11.05 13.68 -0.02
CA CYS A 116 12.10 12.84 0.56
C CYS A 116 13.22 13.68 1.15
N HIS A 117 13.62 13.34 2.37
CA HIS A 117 14.72 13.95 3.09
C HIS A 117 15.68 12.87 3.60
N PHE A 118 16.97 13.19 3.55
CA PHE A 118 18.05 12.36 4.09
C PHE A 118 18.57 13.02 5.35
N GLU A 119 18.63 12.25 6.42
CA GLU A 119 19.19 12.63 7.71
C GLU A 119 20.48 11.85 7.92
N ASP A 120 21.57 12.56 8.22
CA ASP A 120 22.86 11.95 8.54
C ASP A 120 22.90 11.56 10.01
N VAL A 121 23.06 10.25 10.27
CA VAL A 121 23.09 9.68 11.62
C VAL A 121 24.52 9.20 11.93
N PRO A 122 25.17 9.74 12.97
CA PRO A 122 26.55 9.39 13.31
C PRO A 122 26.64 8.06 14.08
N PHE A 123 27.68 7.29 13.74
CA PHE A 123 28.12 6.12 14.49
C PHE A 123 29.59 6.26 14.85
N VAL A 124 29.94 6.02 16.11
CA VAL A 124 31.31 6.13 16.61
C VAL A 124 32.01 4.80 16.42
N ARG A 125 33.11 4.80 15.66
CA ARG A 125 33.92 3.60 15.43
C ARG A 125 35.15 3.60 16.32
N GLY A 126 35.17 2.70 17.28
CA GLY A 126 36.38 2.29 17.98
C GLY A 126 37.09 1.18 17.21
N THR A 127 38.42 1.19 17.19
CA THR A 127 39.20 0.14 16.53
C THR A 127 40.28 -0.37 17.47
N THR A 128 40.35 -1.69 17.64
CA THR A 128 41.39 -2.37 18.42
C THR A 128 42.17 -3.36 17.58
N LEU A 129 43.43 -3.57 17.95
CA LEU A 129 44.27 -4.63 17.40
C LEU A 129 43.93 -5.95 18.11
N VAL A 130 43.78 -7.04 17.35
CA VAL A 130 43.61 -8.38 17.90
C VAL A 130 44.98 -9.05 17.98
N GLU A 131 45.45 -9.33 19.20
CA GLU A 131 46.84 -9.74 19.49
C GLU A 131 47.17 -11.20 19.09
N ASP A 132 46.17 -12.03 18.81
CA ASP A 132 46.32 -13.49 18.63
C ASP A 132 46.57 -13.91 17.16
N ALA A 133 46.95 -12.97 16.29
CA ALA A 133 47.12 -13.20 14.86
C ALA A 133 48.57 -12.97 14.41
N ALA A 134 49.09 -13.87 13.58
CA ALA A 134 50.42 -13.73 12.95
C ALA A 134 50.52 -12.50 12.03
N GLU A 135 49.37 -11.99 11.59
CA GLU A 135 49.22 -10.73 10.86
C GLU A 135 48.29 -9.80 11.66
N PRO A 136 48.56 -8.48 11.72
CA PRO A 136 47.73 -7.54 12.48
C PRO A 136 46.30 -7.52 11.92
N THR A 137 45.35 -8.00 12.73
CA THR A 137 43.92 -7.93 12.43
C THR A 137 43.25 -6.91 13.33
N PHE A 138 42.27 -6.20 12.78
CA PHE A 138 41.57 -5.13 13.48
C PHE A 138 40.15 -5.55 13.81
N ARG A 139 39.69 -5.23 15.01
CA ARG A 139 38.28 -5.34 15.40
C ARG A 139 37.70 -3.95 15.50
N HIS A 140 36.55 -3.74 14.86
CA HIS A 140 35.80 -2.50 14.97
C HIS A 140 34.63 -2.71 15.92
N THR A 141 34.45 -1.78 16.87
CA THR A 141 33.23 -1.67 17.67
C THR A 141 32.54 -0.37 17.30
N LEU A 142 31.22 -0.42 17.15
CA LEU A 142 30.41 0.70 16.67
C LEU A 142 29.43 1.08 17.77
N HIS A 143 29.30 2.38 18.01
CA HIS A 143 28.38 2.91 19.00
C HIS A 143 27.47 3.94 18.34
N ASP A 144 26.23 4.02 18.77
CA ASP A 144 25.27 5.00 18.27
C ASP A 144 25.44 6.38 18.93
N ALA A 145 24.52 7.30 18.65
CA ALA A 145 24.55 8.65 19.21
C ALA A 145 24.31 8.71 20.74
N ALA A 146 23.73 7.66 21.32
CA ALA A 146 23.57 7.53 22.77
C ALA A 146 24.80 6.91 23.44
N GLY A 147 25.75 6.39 22.65
CA GLY A 147 26.94 5.69 23.14
C GLY A 147 26.71 4.20 23.38
N ASP A 148 25.57 3.65 22.96
CA ASP A 148 25.24 2.23 23.05
C ASP A 148 25.89 1.44 21.91
N GLU A 149 26.34 0.22 22.17
CA GLU A 149 26.93 -0.64 21.13
C GLU A 149 25.89 -1.05 20.08
N VAL A 150 26.23 -0.85 18.81
CA VAL A 150 25.39 -1.19 17.66
C VAL A 150 25.40 -2.70 17.47
N ALA A 151 24.21 -3.31 17.42
CA ALA A 151 24.08 -4.72 17.12
C ALA A 151 24.75 -5.08 15.78
N ALA A 152 25.54 -6.16 15.77
CA ALA A 152 26.31 -6.59 14.59
C ALA A 152 25.45 -6.71 13.32
N GLN A 153 24.22 -7.21 13.42
CA GLN A 153 23.29 -7.30 12.29
C GLN A 153 22.98 -5.94 11.66
N LEU A 154 22.81 -4.89 12.47
CA LEU A 154 22.57 -3.54 11.97
C LEU A 154 23.85 -2.95 11.37
N ALA A 155 24.99 -3.14 12.01
CA ALA A 155 26.28 -2.69 11.50
C ALA A 155 26.60 -3.30 10.13
N ASP A 156 26.36 -4.61 9.98
CA ASP A 156 26.52 -5.35 8.73
C ASP A 156 25.53 -4.87 7.68
N ALA A 157 24.25 -4.70 8.03
CA ALA A 157 23.20 -4.23 7.12
C ALA A 157 23.48 -2.81 6.59
N LEU A 158 24.09 -1.95 7.40
CA LEU A 158 24.47 -0.58 7.03
C LEU A 158 25.88 -0.47 6.43
N HIS A 159 26.60 -1.59 6.30
CA HIS A 159 27.97 -1.65 5.80
C HIS A 159 28.93 -0.73 6.59
N LEU A 160 28.73 -0.55 7.91
CA LEU A 160 29.49 0.41 8.73
C LEU A 160 30.98 0.09 8.85
N ALA A 161 31.39 -1.15 8.58
CA ALA A 161 32.80 -1.55 8.50
C ALA A 161 33.44 -1.24 7.14
N HIS A 162 32.65 -1.15 6.06
CA HIS A 162 33.15 -0.91 4.70
C HIS A 162 32.90 0.54 4.29
N THR A 163 33.91 1.38 4.53
CA THR A 163 33.76 2.84 4.52
C THR A 163 34.73 3.52 3.57
N ARG A 164 34.37 4.72 3.13
CA ARG A 164 35.20 5.69 2.42
C ARG A 164 35.28 7.00 3.21
N ASP A 165 36.30 7.78 2.93
CA ASP A 165 36.43 9.13 3.48
C ASP A 165 35.31 10.04 2.99
N LEU A 166 34.83 10.89 3.89
CA LEU A 166 33.87 11.94 3.61
C LEU A 166 34.62 13.27 3.52
N ASP A 167 34.68 13.86 2.32
CA ASP A 167 35.48 15.06 2.06
C ASP A 167 35.02 16.27 2.89
N TYR A 168 33.72 16.34 3.18
CA TYR A 168 33.14 17.40 3.99
C TYR A 168 31.87 16.93 4.68
N HIS A 169 31.84 16.98 6.00
CA HIS A 169 30.63 16.90 6.80
C HIS A 169 30.61 18.07 7.80
N PRO A 170 29.48 18.77 7.97
CA PRO A 170 29.37 19.76 9.03
C PRO A 170 29.64 19.08 10.37
N HIS A 171 30.62 19.60 11.12
CA HIS A 171 31.07 19.00 12.37
C HIS A 171 29.92 18.88 13.36
N ALA A 172 29.52 17.65 13.65
CA ALA A 172 28.78 17.35 14.87
C ALA A 172 29.77 16.83 15.92
N PRO A 173 29.57 17.13 17.20
CA PRO A 173 30.36 16.51 18.25
C PRO A 173 30.20 14.99 18.17
N ALA A 174 31.32 14.28 18.10
CA ALA A 174 31.30 12.83 18.13
C ALA A 174 30.64 12.37 19.44
N PRO A 175 29.66 11.45 19.39
CA PRO A 175 29.13 10.81 20.59
C PRO A 175 30.30 10.21 21.39
N ARG A 176 30.23 10.27 22.71
CA ARG A 176 31.18 9.54 23.56
C ARG A 176 30.57 8.16 23.86
N PRO A 177 31.34 7.07 23.73
CA PRO A 177 30.88 5.77 24.20
C PRO A 177 30.45 5.85 25.67
N ALA A 178 29.39 5.15 26.04
CA ALA A 178 28.89 5.18 27.42
C ALA A 178 29.77 4.36 28.39
N ALA A 179 30.52 3.38 27.88
CA ALA A 179 31.38 2.52 28.69
C ALA A 179 32.79 3.10 28.84
N ASP A 180 33.31 3.12 30.08
CA ASP A 180 34.67 3.58 30.38
C ASP A 180 35.76 2.69 29.74
N ASP A 181 35.45 1.42 29.45
CA ASP A 181 36.35 0.46 28.80
C ASP A 181 36.19 0.43 27.26
N ALA A 182 35.41 1.35 26.68
CA ALA A 182 35.25 1.41 25.23
C ALA A 182 36.58 1.75 24.55
N PRO A 183 36.90 1.13 23.41
CA PRO A 183 38.10 1.47 22.68
C PRO A 183 38.08 2.93 22.21
N PRO A 184 39.25 3.56 22.06
CA PRO A 184 39.32 4.95 21.68
C PRO A 184 38.65 5.19 20.32
N THR A 185 37.98 6.33 20.19
CA THR A 185 37.28 6.71 18.95
C THR A 185 38.29 6.94 17.85
N THR A 186 38.19 6.19 16.76
CA THR A 186 39.11 6.27 15.60
C THR A 186 38.50 6.93 14.38
N ALA A 187 37.17 7.00 14.29
CA ALA A 187 36.42 7.64 13.22
C ALA A 187 34.95 7.81 13.62
N VAL A 188 34.24 8.68 12.91
CA VAL A 188 32.77 8.77 12.90
C VAL A 188 32.27 8.29 11.53
N VAL A 189 31.37 7.31 11.52
CA VAL A 189 30.74 6.77 10.32
C VAL A 189 29.32 7.33 10.20
N TRP A 190 29.05 8.05 9.12
CA TRP A 190 27.76 8.69 8.85
C TRP A 190 26.87 7.78 8.02
N ALA A 191 25.81 7.26 8.64
CA ALA A 191 24.78 6.50 7.94
C ALA A 191 23.55 7.37 7.62
N LYS A 192 23.01 7.28 6.41
CA LYS A 192 21.85 8.05 5.99
C LYS A 192 20.55 7.34 6.36
N ARG A 193 19.73 8.02 7.15
CA ARG A 193 18.33 7.68 7.36
C ARG A 193 17.47 8.49 6.38
N VAL A 194 16.37 7.92 5.93
CA VAL A 194 15.51 8.54 4.91
C VAL A 194 14.08 8.56 5.41
N VAL A 195 13.43 9.71 5.24
CA VAL A 195 12.00 9.89 5.49
C VAL A 195 11.39 10.54 4.25
N GLY A 196 10.28 10.00 3.76
CA GLY A 196 9.63 10.52 2.56
C GLY A 196 8.30 9.84 2.30
N HIS A 197 7.67 10.16 1.17
CA HIS A 197 6.41 9.53 0.77
C HIS A 197 6.50 9.02 -0.68
N LEU A 198 5.87 7.88 -0.94
CA LEU A 198 5.53 7.44 -2.28
C LEU A 198 4.22 8.08 -2.70
N GLN A 199 4.22 8.76 -3.83
CA GLN A 199 3.03 9.37 -4.42
C GLN A 199 2.61 8.58 -5.66
N PHE A 200 1.40 8.05 -5.61
CA PHE A 200 0.75 7.34 -6.70
C PHE A 200 -0.25 8.26 -7.38
N THR A 201 -0.22 8.28 -8.70
CA THR A 201 -1.13 9.11 -9.53
C THR A 201 -1.75 8.24 -10.61
N ILE A 202 -3.09 8.20 -10.68
CA ILE A 202 -3.86 7.48 -11.71
C ILE A 202 -5.01 8.40 -12.14
N GLY A 203 -4.93 8.95 -13.36
CA GLY A 203 -5.78 10.07 -13.76
C GLY A 203 -5.66 11.24 -12.78
N ASP A 204 -6.80 11.75 -12.30
CA ASP A 204 -6.84 12.85 -11.32
C ASP A 204 -6.71 12.39 -9.86
N ALA A 205 -6.71 11.07 -9.61
CA ALA A 205 -6.62 10.55 -8.25
C ALA A 205 -5.16 10.48 -7.79
N THR A 206 -4.92 10.89 -6.54
CA THR A 206 -3.59 10.85 -5.90
C THR A 206 -3.67 10.13 -4.56
N LEU A 207 -2.68 9.28 -4.28
CA LEU A 207 -2.50 8.60 -3.00
C LEU A 207 -1.06 8.80 -2.53
N LYS A 208 -0.86 9.13 -1.26
CA LYS A 208 0.46 9.24 -0.63
C LYS A 208 0.63 8.16 0.42
N ALA A 209 1.76 7.47 0.39
CA ALA A 209 2.13 6.46 1.39
C ALA A 209 3.48 6.84 2.02
N PRO A 210 3.57 7.03 3.34
CA PRO A 210 4.83 7.36 3.99
C PRO A 210 5.78 6.16 3.98
N PHE A 211 7.08 6.45 3.98
CA PHE A 211 8.15 5.49 4.21
C PHE A 211 9.24 6.13 5.08
N GLU A 212 9.93 5.27 5.83
CA GLU A 212 11.04 5.65 6.69
C GLU A 212 11.96 4.45 6.86
N GLY A 213 13.27 4.69 6.90
CA GLY A 213 14.26 3.64 7.13
C GLY A 213 15.68 4.08 6.78
N TRP A 214 16.62 3.15 6.82
CA TRP A 214 18.00 3.38 6.42
C TRP A 214 18.15 3.34 4.91
N ALA A 215 18.86 4.31 4.33
CA ALA A 215 18.98 4.44 2.87
C ALA A 215 19.46 3.15 2.20
N SER A 216 20.45 2.46 2.77
CA SER A 216 21.05 1.24 2.22
C SER A 216 20.17 -0.01 2.33
N THR A 217 19.21 -0.04 3.26
CA THR A 217 18.36 -1.22 3.51
C THR A 217 16.87 -0.90 3.42
N LEU A 218 16.51 0.22 2.79
CA LEU A 218 15.14 0.66 2.71
C LEU A 218 14.36 -0.26 1.78
N GLU A 219 13.40 -0.98 2.36
CA GLU A 219 12.49 -1.83 1.59
C GLU A 219 11.24 -1.05 1.14
N PRO A 220 10.67 -1.36 -0.04
CA PRO A 220 9.42 -0.77 -0.50
C PRO A 220 8.25 -1.12 0.44
N PRO A 221 7.65 -0.16 1.16
CA PRO A 221 6.59 -0.48 2.12
C PRO A 221 5.30 -0.94 1.45
N LEU A 222 4.47 -1.72 2.14
CA LEU A 222 3.12 -1.96 1.64
C LEU A 222 2.27 -0.69 1.75
N VAL A 223 1.46 -0.42 0.74
CA VAL A 223 0.55 0.73 0.73
C VAL A 223 -0.80 0.26 1.27
N THR A 224 -1.29 0.91 2.31
CA THR A 224 -2.65 0.68 2.82
C THR A 224 -3.64 1.43 1.94
N CYS A 225 -4.51 0.69 1.24
CA CYS A 225 -5.58 1.29 0.45
C CYS A 225 -6.60 1.99 1.37
N PRO A 226 -6.90 3.28 1.17
CA PRO A 226 -7.80 4.03 2.05
C PRO A 226 -9.26 3.58 1.94
N LYS A 227 -9.66 2.89 0.86
CA LYS A 227 -11.03 2.42 0.66
C LYS A 227 -11.26 1.02 1.22
N THR A 228 -10.28 0.14 1.09
CA THR A 228 -10.43 -1.28 1.44
C THR A 228 -9.70 -1.65 2.74
N GLY A 229 -8.75 -0.82 3.20
CA GLY A 229 -7.86 -1.13 4.33
C GLY A 229 -6.78 -2.16 3.98
N ARG A 230 -6.79 -2.71 2.76
CA ARG A 230 -5.85 -3.75 2.32
C ARG A 230 -4.48 -3.15 2.05
N GLN A 231 -3.44 -3.82 2.55
CA GLN A 231 -2.05 -3.54 2.22
C GLN A 231 -1.68 -4.21 0.90
N THR A 232 -1.13 -3.46 -0.05
CA THR A 232 -0.78 -3.96 -1.39
C THR A 232 0.40 -3.21 -2.01
N ARG A 233 0.97 -3.80 -3.07
CA ARG A 233 1.86 -3.12 -4.02
C ARG A 233 1.25 -3.00 -5.42
N SER A 234 0.04 -3.52 -5.63
CA SER A 234 -0.70 -3.42 -6.89
C SER A 234 -1.87 -2.46 -6.72
N LEU A 235 -1.81 -1.33 -7.42
CA LEU A 235 -2.80 -0.26 -7.33
C LEU A 235 -3.44 -0.01 -8.69
N ALA A 236 -4.71 0.33 -8.64
CA ALA A 236 -5.52 0.65 -9.81
C ALA A 236 -6.60 1.65 -9.41
N ALA A 237 -7.27 2.25 -10.39
CA ALA A 237 -8.32 3.22 -10.15
C ALA A 237 -9.70 2.63 -10.50
N VAL A 238 -10.70 2.93 -9.67
CA VAL A 238 -12.11 2.61 -9.94
C VAL A 238 -12.98 3.84 -9.71
N GLU A 239 -14.02 3.98 -10.53
CA GLU A 239 -15.04 4.99 -10.32
C GLU A 239 -15.99 4.54 -9.19
N LEU A 240 -16.16 5.39 -8.19
CA LEU A 240 -17.03 5.11 -7.07
C LEU A 240 -18.52 5.27 -7.46
N PRO A 241 -19.38 4.27 -7.19
CA PRO A 241 -20.80 4.34 -7.54
C PRO A 241 -21.49 5.58 -6.96
N GLY A 242 -22.17 6.33 -7.82
CA GLY A 242 -23.00 7.48 -7.44
C GLY A 242 -22.22 8.76 -7.08
N GLN A 243 -20.88 8.76 -7.11
CA GLN A 243 -20.08 9.95 -6.78
C GLN A 243 -19.39 10.57 -8.00
N GLY A 244 -19.24 9.83 -9.10
CA GLY A 244 -18.48 10.27 -10.28
C GLY A 244 -17.00 10.55 -9.98
N LYS A 245 -16.50 10.05 -8.84
CA LYS A 245 -15.13 10.25 -8.39
C LYS A 245 -14.33 8.97 -8.57
N THR A 246 -13.16 9.10 -9.16
CA THR A 246 -12.17 8.04 -9.25
C THR A 246 -11.40 7.92 -7.94
N ALA A 247 -11.24 6.70 -7.44
CA ALA A 247 -10.43 6.41 -6.26
C ALA A 247 -9.36 5.37 -6.58
N ILE A 248 -8.13 5.60 -6.09
CA ILE A 248 -7.07 4.60 -6.10
C ILE A 248 -7.42 3.51 -5.07
N VAL A 249 -7.42 2.26 -5.52
CA VAL A 249 -7.75 1.09 -4.72
C VAL A 249 -6.72 -0.03 -4.92
N ALA A 250 -6.78 -1.06 -4.07
CA ALA A 250 -5.97 -2.26 -4.26
C ALA A 250 -6.49 -3.02 -5.48
N ALA A 251 -5.62 -3.34 -6.45
CA ALA A 251 -6.02 -3.95 -7.71
C ALA A 251 -6.68 -5.33 -7.50
N GLU A 252 -6.28 -6.06 -6.46
CA GLU A 252 -6.84 -7.37 -6.11
C GLU A 252 -8.28 -7.30 -5.57
N GLU A 253 -8.75 -6.11 -5.20
CA GLU A 253 -10.12 -5.88 -4.73
C GLU A 253 -11.07 -5.48 -5.87
N ILE A 254 -10.55 -5.31 -7.08
CA ILE A 254 -11.34 -4.95 -8.25
C ILE A 254 -11.93 -6.22 -8.87
N ALA A 255 -13.23 -6.19 -9.11
CA ALA A 255 -13.96 -7.20 -9.88
C ALA A 255 -14.75 -6.52 -11.00
N ARG A 256 -15.05 -7.28 -12.06
CA ARG A 256 -15.82 -6.77 -13.20
C ARG A 256 -17.29 -7.13 -13.05
N CYS A 257 -18.16 -6.18 -13.34
CA CYS A 257 -19.60 -6.43 -13.48
C CYS A 257 -19.83 -7.37 -14.66
N GLU A 258 -20.44 -8.53 -14.45
CA GLU A 258 -20.63 -9.54 -15.51
C GLU A 258 -21.65 -9.12 -16.59
N GLU A 259 -22.42 -8.05 -16.35
CA GLU A 259 -23.39 -7.51 -17.31
C GLU A 259 -22.83 -6.34 -18.13
N SER A 260 -22.02 -5.47 -17.53
CA SER A 260 -21.53 -4.24 -18.19
C SER A 260 -20.02 -4.20 -18.39
N ASP A 261 -19.28 -5.20 -17.90
CA ASP A 261 -17.81 -5.26 -17.88
C ASP A 261 -17.11 -4.09 -17.13
N ARG A 262 -17.89 -3.23 -16.45
CA ARG A 262 -17.34 -2.10 -15.68
C ARG A 262 -16.55 -2.62 -14.46
N PRO A 263 -15.33 -2.13 -14.21
CA PRO A 263 -14.59 -2.47 -12.99
C PRO A 263 -15.21 -1.75 -11.78
N LEU A 264 -15.48 -2.52 -10.73
CA LEU A 264 -15.98 -2.03 -9.43
C LEU A 264 -15.19 -2.72 -8.32
N LEU A 265 -15.31 -2.23 -7.08
CA LEU A 265 -14.86 -3.01 -5.94
C LEU A 265 -15.71 -4.29 -5.83
N SER A 266 -15.07 -5.42 -5.55
CA SER A 266 -15.74 -6.71 -5.38
C SER A 266 -16.88 -6.62 -4.35
N ARG A 267 -16.66 -5.93 -3.24
CA ARG A 267 -17.68 -5.72 -2.19
C ARG A 267 -18.87 -4.84 -2.63
N ASP A 268 -18.72 -4.06 -3.69
CA ASP A 268 -19.78 -3.17 -4.20
C ASP A 268 -20.64 -3.87 -5.26
N LEU A 269 -20.23 -5.06 -5.74
CA LEU A 269 -21.04 -5.91 -6.60
C LEU A 269 -22.10 -6.65 -5.79
N VAL A 270 -23.27 -6.86 -6.39
CA VAL A 270 -24.36 -7.64 -5.81
C VAL A 270 -24.63 -8.89 -6.65
N ASP A 271 -25.02 -9.98 -6.00
CA ASP A 271 -25.47 -11.20 -6.68
C ASP A 271 -26.91 -11.03 -7.17
N CYS A 272 -27.13 -11.31 -8.46
CA CYS A 272 -28.47 -11.33 -9.02
C CYS A 272 -29.18 -12.64 -8.69
N GLY A 273 -30.20 -12.59 -7.82
CA GLY A 273 -30.97 -13.79 -7.42
C GLY A 273 -31.65 -14.54 -8.57
N ALA A 274 -31.84 -13.90 -9.73
CA ALA A 274 -32.44 -14.54 -10.90
C ALA A 274 -31.43 -15.22 -11.85
N THR A 275 -30.18 -14.75 -11.91
CA THR A 275 -29.17 -15.23 -12.89
C THR A 275 -27.93 -15.83 -12.23
N GLY A 276 -27.72 -15.58 -10.94
CA GLY A 276 -26.48 -15.90 -10.22
C GLY A 276 -25.31 -14.98 -10.54
N ARG A 277 -25.48 -14.00 -11.45
CA ARG A 277 -24.40 -13.12 -11.88
C ARG A 277 -24.02 -12.06 -10.83
N ARG A 278 -22.73 -11.70 -10.77
CA ARG A 278 -22.23 -10.58 -9.96
C ARG A 278 -22.25 -9.29 -10.77
N VAL A 279 -23.09 -8.35 -10.35
CA VAL A 279 -23.45 -7.20 -11.18
C VAL A 279 -23.45 -5.90 -10.38
N ALA A 280 -23.31 -4.80 -11.09
CA ALA A 280 -23.34 -3.48 -10.49
C ALA A 280 -24.75 -3.17 -9.91
N PRO A 281 -24.83 -2.53 -8.73
CA PRO A 281 -26.09 -2.33 -8.02
C PRO A 281 -27.08 -1.40 -8.76
N ASP A 282 -26.58 -0.48 -9.57
CA ASP A 282 -27.38 0.42 -10.42
C ASP A 282 -28.11 -0.30 -11.56
N LEU A 283 -27.62 -1.46 -11.98
CA LEU A 283 -28.29 -2.34 -12.95
C LEU A 283 -29.35 -3.25 -12.30
N CYS A 284 -29.43 -3.23 -10.98
CA CYS A 284 -30.34 -4.06 -10.22
C CYS A 284 -31.51 -3.26 -9.61
N GLU A 285 -32.57 -3.99 -9.28
CA GLU A 285 -33.65 -3.55 -8.42
C GLU A 285 -33.97 -4.70 -7.45
N LYS A 286 -34.35 -4.40 -6.20
CA LYS A 286 -34.82 -5.45 -5.28
C LYS A 286 -36.16 -6.00 -5.77
N CYS A 287 -36.24 -7.32 -5.94
CA CYS A 287 -37.47 -7.99 -6.30
C CYS A 287 -38.52 -7.77 -5.19
N PRO A 288 -39.74 -7.30 -5.51
CA PRO A 288 -40.69 -6.94 -4.47
C PRO A 288 -41.19 -8.15 -3.66
N VAL A 289 -41.07 -9.35 -4.23
CA VAL A 289 -41.54 -10.61 -3.66
C VAL A 289 -40.44 -11.35 -2.90
N SER A 290 -39.25 -11.56 -3.49
CA SER A 290 -38.16 -12.29 -2.83
C SER A 290 -37.24 -11.41 -1.98
N GLY A 291 -37.23 -10.10 -2.21
CA GLY A 291 -36.32 -9.15 -1.53
C GLY A 291 -34.88 -9.15 -2.08
N GLU A 292 -34.54 -10.12 -2.93
CA GLU A 292 -33.22 -10.27 -3.55
C GLU A 292 -32.96 -9.20 -4.61
N TRP A 293 -31.69 -8.83 -4.78
CA TRP A 293 -31.27 -8.01 -5.92
C TRP A 293 -31.46 -8.77 -7.22
N THR A 294 -32.10 -8.15 -8.20
CA THR A 294 -32.34 -8.75 -9.51
C THR A 294 -31.99 -7.75 -10.60
N LEU A 295 -31.27 -8.20 -11.64
CA LEU A 295 -31.02 -7.42 -12.84
C LEU A 295 -32.35 -6.89 -13.41
N LYS A 296 -32.39 -5.61 -13.77
CA LYS A 296 -33.59 -4.96 -14.36
C LYS A 296 -34.08 -5.70 -15.61
N SER A 297 -33.18 -6.31 -16.38
CA SER A 297 -33.47 -7.14 -17.57
C SER A 297 -34.04 -8.52 -17.23
N ALA A 298 -33.82 -9.03 -16.02
CA ALA A 298 -34.28 -10.33 -15.55
C ALA A 298 -35.65 -10.28 -14.83
N PHE A 299 -36.31 -9.12 -14.84
CA PHE A 299 -37.68 -9.00 -14.35
C PHE A 299 -38.70 -9.47 -15.39
N THR A 300 -39.77 -10.06 -14.91
CA THR A 300 -40.91 -10.53 -15.69
C THR A 300 -42.20 -10.23 -14.97
N THR A 301 -43.31 -10.18 -15.69
CA THR A 301 -44.62 -9.94 -15.10
C THR A 301 -45.22 -11.26 -14.62
N CYS A 302 -45.70 -11.28 -13.38
CA CYS A 302 -46.45 -12.42 -12.86
C CYS A 302 -47.81 -12.52 -13.57
N ASN A 303 -48.08 -13.63 -14.27
CA ASN A 303 -49.35 -13.86 -14.98
C ASN A 303 -50.58 -13.82 -14.05
N ARG A 304 -50.35 -13.97 -12.74
CA ARG A 304 -51.41 -14.03 -11.74
C ARG A 304 -51.68 -12.69 -11.06
N CYS A 305 -50.68 -12.05 -10.45
CA CYS A 305 -50.87 -10.75 -9.79
C CYS A 305 -50.50 -9.54 -10.66
N GLY A 306 -49.84 -9.72 -11.80
CA GLY A 306 -49.43 -8.61 -12.67
C GLY A 306 -48.25 -7.79 -12.14
N GLN A 307 -47.69 -8.14 -10.98
CA GLN A 307 -46.48 -7.50 -10.49
C GLN A 307 -45.27 -7.86 -11.33
N ARG A 308 -44.37 -6.88 -11.52
CA ARG A 308 -43.02 -7.08 -12.05
C ARG A 308 -42.14 -7.70 -10.96
N VAL A 309 -41.74 -8.95 -11.17
CA VAL A 309 -40.98 -9.77 -10.21
C VAL A 309 -39.72 -10.34 -10.88
N GLY A 310 -38.69 -10.66 -10.09
CA GLY A 310 -37.51 -11.32 -10.63
C GLY A 310 -37.84 -12.72 -11.16
N ARG A 311 -37.29 -13.11 -12.31
CA ARG A 311 -37.55 -14.41 -12.95
C ARG A 311 -37.31 -15.60 -12.00
N GLY A 312 -36.29 -15.53 -11.14
CA GLY A 312 -36.00 -16.57 -10.14
C GLY A 312 -37.13 -16.81 -9.13
N SER A 313 -37.96 -15.80 -8.84
CA SER A 313 -39.11 -15.93 -7.94
C SER A 313 -40.36 -16.54 -8.60
N GLN A 314 -40.33 -16.79 -9.92
CA GLN A 314 -41.47 -17.25 -10.70
C GLN A 314 -41.40 -18.76 -10.97
N GLN A 315 -42.53 -19.46 -10.81
CA GLN A 315 -42.70 -20.84 -11.27
C GLN A 315 -44.06 -20.99 -11.95
N GLY A 316 -44.07 -21.53 -13.17
CA GLY A 316 -45.30 -21.70 -13.96
C GLY A 316 -46.09 -20.40 -14.14
N GLY A 317 -45.40 -19.29 -14.41
CA GLY A 317 -46.01 -17.98 -14.58
C GLY A 317 -46.45 -17.29 -13.28
N ARG A 318 -46.28 -17.91 -12.10
CA ARG A 318 -46.74 -17.38 -10.81
C ARG A 318 -45.56 -17.01 -9.92
N CYS A 319 -45.55 -15.78 -9.42
CA CYS A 319 -44.56 -15.35 -8.43
C CYS A 319 -44.72 -16.14 -7.11
N GLU A 320 -43.67 -16.15 -6.31
CA GLU A 320 -43.65 -16.83 -5.02
C GLU A 320 -44.76 -16.34 -4.08
N GLY A 321 -45.01 -15.04 -3.96
CA GLY A 321 -46.11 -14.49 -3.16
C GLY A 321 -47.49 -15.03 -3.59
N CYS A 322 -47.70 -15.21 -4.90
CA CYS A 322 -48.91 -15.85 -5.40
C CYS A 322 -49.01 -17.36 -5.09
N ARG A 323 -47.87 -18.05 -4.98
CA ARG A 323 -47.83 -19.49 -4.68
C ARG A 323 -47.96 -19.76 -3.18
N ARG A 324 -47.35 -18.91 -2.35
CA ARG A 324 -47.22 -19.07 -0.89
C ARG A 324 -48.24 -18.28 -0.05
N MET A 325 -49.36 -17.83 -0.62
CA MET A 325 -50.41 -17.13 0.14
C MET A 325 -50.90 -17.97 1.34
N ARG A 326 -50.82 -17.42 2.56
CA ARG A 326 -51.30 -18.05 3.79
C ARG A 326 -52.82 -17.89 3.92
N ARG A 327 -53.51 -18.85 4.53
CA ARG A 327 -54.93 -18.67 4.89
C ARG A 327 -55.03 -17.68 6.05
N VAL A 328 -55.98 -16.75 5.98
CA VAL A 328 -56.24 -15.77 7.03
C VAL A 328 -57.67 -15.87 7.53
N ARG A 329 -57.88 -15.65 8.83
CA ARG A 329 -59.20 -15.68 9.49
C ARG A 329 -59.70 -14.24 9.69
N GLY A 330 -60.98 -14.09 10.02
CA GLY A 330 -61.62 -12.77 10.18
C GLY A 330 -60.99 -11.85 11.23
N GLY A 331 -60.24 -12.38 12.19
CA GLY A 331 -59.52 -11.59 13.20
C GLY A 331 -58.10 -11.15 12.80
N ASP A 332 -57.63 -11.46 11.58
CA ASP A 332 -56.31 -11.02 11.13
C ASP A 332 -56.31 -9.48 10.94
N PRO A 333 -55.41 -8.73 11.59
CA PRO A 333 -55.46 -7.27 11.61
C PRO A 333 -55.27 -6.66 10.22
N THR A 334 -54.44 -7.27 9.37
CA THR A 334 -54.23 -6.80 7.99
C THR A 334 -55.49 -7.00 7.16
N LEU A 335 -56.15 -8.16 7.30
CA LEU A 335 -57.44 -8.38 6.64
C LEU A 335 -58.50 -7.40 7.13
N LEU A 336 -58.61 -7.17 8.43
CA LEU A 336 -59.57 -6.22 9.02
C LEU A 336 -59.34 -4.80 8.50
N ALA A 337 -58.09 -4.34 8.42
CA ALA A 337 -57.77 -3.04 7.84
C ALA A 337 -58.20 -2.94 6.36
N ILE A 338 -57.95 -3.99 5.57
CA ILE A 338 -58.39 -4.04 4.17
C ILE A 338 -59.93 -4.03 4.06
N LEU A 339 -60.62 -4.79 4.90
CA LEU A 339 -62.10 -4.85 4.90
C LEU A 339 -62.70 -3.53 5.40
N ALA A 340 -62.05 -2.82 6.32
CA ALA A 340 -62.48 -1.50 6.74
C ALA A 340 -62.35 -0.47 5.61
N ALA A 341 -61.26 -0.56 4.82
CA ALA A 341 -61.06 0.29 3.65
C ALA A 341 -62.00 -0.07 2.48
N HIS A 342 -62.37 -1.36 2.35
CA HIS A 342 -63.23 -1.87 1.27
C HIS A 342 -64.33 -2.79 1.84
N PRO A 343 -65.40 -2.25 2.45
CA PRO A 343 -66.40 -3.04 3.18
C PRO A 343 -67.10 -4.13 2.37
N THR A 344 -67.32 -3.89 1.08
CA THR A 344 -67.97 -4.86 0.18
C THR A 344 -67.18 -6.14 -0.04
N LEU A 345 -65.87 -6.12 0.24
CA LEU A 345 -65.07 -7.33 0.23
C LEU A 345 -65.52 -8.34 1.29
N ALA A 346 -66.18 -7.90 2.37
CA ALA A 346 -66.69 -8.79 3.43
C ALA A 346 -67.67 -9.87 2.92
N ALA A 347 -68.27 -9.67 1.74
CA ALA A 347 -69.11 -10.67 1.08
C ALA A 347 -68.31 -11.88 0.53
N LEU A 348 -66.99 -11.79 0.44
CA LEU A 348 -66.12 -12.91 0.06
C LEU A 348 -65.67 -13.68 1.32
N GLY A 349 -65.44 -14.98 1.15
CA GLY A 349 -64.93 -15.86 2.20
C GLY A 349 -63.68 -16.65 1.78
N ARG A 350 -63.17 -17.47 2.71
CA ARG A 350 -61.97 -18.33 2.55
C ARG A 350 -60.74 -17.54 2.11
N TRP A 351 -60.43 -16.49 2.87
CA TRP A 351 -59.35 -15.57 2.57
C TRP A 351 -57.97 -16.21 2.59
N ARG A 352 -57.15 -15.81 1.62
CA ARG A 352 -55.71 -16.02 1.63
C ARG A 352 -55.00 -14.69 1.39
N LEU A 353 -53.92 -14.47 2.10
CA LEU A 353 -53.13 -13.24 2.04
C LEU A 353 -51.67 -13.60 1.78
N ALA A 354 -51.01 -12.83 0.93
CA ALA A 354 -49.56 -12.71 0.94
C ALA A 354 -49.19 -11.24 0.98
N GLU A 355 -48.08 -10.94 1.64
CA GLU A 355 -47.53 -9.60 1.71
C GLU A 355 -46.22 -9.56 0.93
N THR A 356 -46.02 -8.48 0.20
CA THR A 356 -44.78 -8.19 -0.53
C THR A 356 -44.27 -6.83 -0.04
N SER A 357 -43.08 -6.43 -0.45
CA SER A 357 -42.55 -5.11 -0.04
C SER A 357 -43.43 -3.93 -0.47
N LYS A 358 -44.10 -4.03 -1.64
CA LYS A 358 -44.90 -2.94 -2.24
C LYS A 358 -46.42 -3.13 -2.11
N VAL A 359 -46.93 -4.36 -2.09
CA VAL A 359 -48.37 -4.62 -2.20
C VAL A 359 -48.85 -5.79 -1.34
N TYR A 360 -50.13 -5.78 -0.97
CA TYR A 360 -50.85 -6.94 -0.47
C TYR A 360 -51.49 -7.73 -1.62
N LEU A 361 -51.38 -9.06 -1.54
CA LEU A 361 -52.05 -10.01 -2.42
C LEU A 361 -53.18 -10.68 -1.65
N LEU A 362 -54.42 -10.26 -1.88
CA LEU A 362 -55.59 -10.77 -1.18
C LEU A 362 -56.44 -11.64 -2.12
N GLN A 363 -56.67 -12.89 -1.74
CA GLN A 363 -57.50 -13.83 -2.50
C GLN A 363 -58.75 -14.20 -1.70
N GLY A 364 -59.92 -13.94 -2.26
CA GLY A 364 -61.23 -14.33 -1.70
C GLY A 364 -62.00 -15.24 -2.64
N SER A 365 -63.08 -15.84 -2.13
CA SER A 365 -64.00 -16.66 -2.93
C SER A 365 -65.45 -16.42 -2.55
N ARG A 366 -66.33 -16.47 -3.55
CA ARG A 366 -67.79 -16.41 -3.37
C ARG A 366 -68.43 -17.43 -4.29
N MET A 367 -69.19 -18.36 -3.71
CA MET A 367 -69.70 -19.55 -4.40
C MET A 367 -68.58 -20.32 -5.11
N LEU A 368 -68.61 -20.40 -6.45
CA LEU A 368 -67.61 -21.05 -7.31
C LEU A 368 -66.54 -20.08 -7.84
N ALA A 369 -66.73 -18.77 -7.70
CA ALA A 369 -65.81 -17.76 -8.21
C ALA A 369 -64.69 -17.47 -7.19
N ARG A 370 -63.46 -17.33 -7.69
CA ARG A 370 -62.29 -16.92 -6.90
C ARG A 370 -61.75 -15.60 -7.46
N TYR A 371 -61.45 -14.67 -6.57
CA TYR A 371 -60.95 -13.35 -6.91
C TYR A 371 -59.56 -13.17 -6.31
N LEU A 372 -58.69 -12.45 -7.02
CA LEU A 372 -57.41 -11.96 -6.51
C LEU A 372 -57.37 -10.45 -6.66
N LEU A 373 -57.09 -9.79 -5.55
CA LEU A 373 -56.90 -8.35 -5.43
C LEU A 373 -55.43 -8.09 -5.13
N VAL A 374 -54.88 -7.10 -5.81
CA VAL A 374 -53.55 -6.56 -5.57
C VAL A 374 -53.76 -5.14 -5.07
N LEU A 375 -53.40 -4.92 -3.81
CA LEU A 375 -53.66 -3.68 -3.09
C LEU A 375 -52.33 -3.02 -2.79
N ASP A 376 -52.21 -1.72 -3.01
CA ASP A 376 -51.03 -0.99 -2.54
C ASP A 376 -50.89 -1.11 -1.02
N ARG A 377 -49.66 -1.25 -0.53
CA ARG A 377 -49.42 -1.49 0.89
C ARG A 377 -49.63 -0.24 1.76
N GLN A 378 -49.49 0.95 1.18
CA GLN A 378 -49.54 2.23 1.91
C GLN A 378 -50.97 2.75 2.07
N ASP A 379 -51.72 2.80 0.97
CA ASP A 379 -53.07 3.41 0.94
C ASP A 379 -54.20 2.39 0.75
N LEU A 380 -53.86 1.11 0.59
CA LEU A 380 -54.80 0.01 0.33
C LEU A 380 -55.61 0.18 -0.96
N SER A 381 -55.19 1.04 -1.89
CA SER A 381 -55.84 1.23 -3.18
C SER A 381 -55.73 -0.03 -4.06
N VAL A 382 -56.77 -0.30 -4.86
CA VAL A 382 -56.81 -1.50 -5.70
C VAL A 382 -56.02 -1.26 -6.99
N LEU A 383 -54.78 -1.74 -7.02
CA LEU A 383 -53.91 -1.66 -8.21
C LEU A 383 -54.37 -2.62 -9.31
N ARG A 384 -54.80 -3.83 -8.94
CA ARG A 384 -55.32 -4.83 -9.88
C ARG A 384 -56.34 -5.74 -9.23
N SER A 385 -57.36 -6.13 -9.99
CA SER A 385 -58.35 -7.12 -9.58
C SER A 385 -58.65 -8.07 -10.73
N CYS A 386 -58.60 -9.37 -10.45
CA CYS A 386 -58.80 -10.41 -11.45
C CYS A 386 -59.60 -11.58 -10.90
N ARG A 387 -60.36 -12.22 -11.78
CA ARG A 387 -61.04 -13.50 -11.54
C ARG A 387 -60.07 -14.63 -11.88
N LEU A 388 -59.93 -15.59 -10.98
CA LEU A 388 -59.11 -16.78 -11.17
C LEU A 388 -59.95 -17.88 -11.84
N GLN A 389 -59.48 -18.41 -12.95
CA GLN A 389 -60.14 -19.50 -13.65
C GLN A 389 -59.77 -20.87 -13.03
N PRO A 390 -60.65 -21.90 -13.14
CA PRO A 390 -60.36 -23.24 -12.63
C PRO A 390 -59.05 -23.84 -13.17
N LEU A 391 -58.74 -23.57 -14.45
CA LEU A 391 -57.52 -24.04 -15.14
C LEU A 391 -56.28 -23.16 -14.87
N GLY A 392 -56.34 -22.24 -13.91
CA GLY A 392 -55.19 -21.45 -13.47
C GLY A 392 -54.91 -20.16 -14.26
N GLY A 393 -55.71 -19.85 -15.29
CA GLY A 393 -55.73 -18.55 -15.95
C GLY A 393 -56.27 -17.43 -15.05
N THR A 394 -56.01 -16.18 -15.43
CA THR A 394 -56.64 -15.01 -14.79
C THR A 394 -57.32 -14.16 -15.86
N THR A 395 -58.45 -13.55 -15.50
CA THR A 395 -59.14 -12.58 -16.34
C THR A 395 -59.33 -11.32 -15.50
N ASP A 396 -58.86 -10.18 -15.98
CA ASP A 396 -59.08 -8.91 -15.28
C ASP A 396 -60.57 -8.62 -15.18
N LEU A 397 -61.00 -8.08 -14.04
CA LEU A 397 -62.40 -7.70 -13.85
C LEU A 397 -62.72 -6.49 -14.73
N THR A 398 -63.90 -6.53 -15.37
CA THR A 398 -64.44 -5.37 -16.09
C THR A 398 -64.71 -4.21 -15.12
N PRO A 399 -64.75 -2.95 -15.59
CA PRO A 399 -65.08 -1.81 -14.72
C PRO A 399 -66.37 -2.00 -13.92
N ALA A 400 -67.41 -2.58 -14.52
CA ALA A 400 -68.68 -2.88 -13.84
C ALA A 400 -68.53 -3.95 -12.75
N GLU A 401 -67.76 -5.02 -13.01
CA GLU A 401 -67.46 -6.03 -11.98
C GLU A 401 -66.58 -5.47 -10.86
N LYS A 402 -65.61 -4.60 -11.19
CA LYS A 402 -64.80 -3.89 -10.20
C LYS A 402 -65.69 -3.01 -9.32
N LEU A 403 -66.60 -2.26 -9.93
CA LEU A 403 -67.55 -1.41 -9.22
C LEU A 403 -68.48 -2.27 -8.36
N SER A 404 -69.04 -3.37 -8.87
CA SER A 404 -69.87 -4.26 -8.03
C SER A 404 -69.08 -4.91 -6.88
N LEU A 405 -67.77 -5.10 -7.01
CA LEU A 405 -66.93 -5.71 -5.99
C LEU A 405 -66.38 -4.69 -4.97
N LEU A 406 -66.24 -3.43 -5.37
CA LEU A 406 -65.56 -2.36 -4.62
C LEU A 406 -66.45 -1.15 -4.32
N ALA A 407 -67.66 -1.07 -4.87
CA ALA A 407 -68.60 0.02 -4.59
C ALA A 407 -69.04 -0.11 -3.14
N SER A 408 -68.64 0.87 -2.35
CA SER A 408 -68.95 1.05 -0.94
C SER A 408 -70.45 1.04 -0.66
#